data_AF-A0A9Q2P2M8-F1
#
_entry.id   AF-A0A9Q2P2M8-F1
#
_cell.length_a   1.000
_cell.length_b   1.000
_cell.length_c   1.000
_cell.angle_alpha   90.00
_cell.angle_beta   90.00
_cell.angle_gamma   90.00
#
_symmetry.space_group_name_H-M   'P 1'
#
loop_
_entity.id
_entity.type
_entity.pdbx_description
1 polymer ?
#
loop_
_entity_poly.entity_id
_entity_poly.type
_entity_poly.pdbx_seq_one_letter_code
_entity_poly.pdbx_strand_id
1 'polypeptide(L)'
;MSKPRTANPALAISEADLASALAQIGTEVDDQPLRSSALARIMRETFHGSDAGGAWDWRMAYDLMQAAAVQVLLRGDGAAGDIAAARLLASRLLTETRRSEQQIRLQQFSTPLPFAAMVVRAAAVRKGETLLEPSAGTGALAAFAARAGATLLLNEIDPFRQRLLRAVFCGKVTGHDGEHIDDLLQAPVLPDVVVMNPPFASSVDRSRDKHIAAKHLIAAAKRLAPGGRLVAIMPPGFSAKRDAAHWTRACGLLTPRLALTIPGQVYRKLGTSVETQLLVFDKVQEEDELIRTEVHDLQEALPYVDAVAASRPAARLAQRATTSPHAGRVVPVPVTRKRPVAAVAASKSKTNAAVPLTFTSLETPRDNTPVSDIYAHYRPQRIEIAGAREHPTPLVESIAMASVAPPSPSHEASEALRLPARLIEEGHLSEAQLETGVGKIWGSLICGMMVLLQEDGHGCA
;
A
#
# COMPACT_ATOMS: atom_id res chain seq x y z
N MET A 1 -29.48 28.63 -6.29
CA MET A 1 -28.18 28.42 -6.94
C MET A 1 -27.29 27.68 -5.96
N SER A 2 -26.93 26.45 -6.31
CA SER A 2 -26.23 25.51 -5.43
C SER A 2 -24.76 25.91 -5.28
N LYS A 3 -24.24 25.85 -4.04
CA LYS A 3 -22.84 26.15 -3.71
C LYS A 3 -21.87 25.28 -4.55
N PRO A 4 -20.72 25.83 -5.00
CA PRO A 4 -19.70 25.03 -5.66
C PRO A 4 -19.11 24.03 -4.68
N ARG A 5 -19.09 22.78 -5.11
CA ARG A 5 -18.61 21.62 -4.37
C ARG A 5 -17.08 21.64 -4.37
N THR A 6 -16.46 21.39 -3.22
CA THR A 6 -15.01 21.28 -3.04
C THR A 6 -14.41 20.27 -4.03
N ALA A 7 -13.45 20.72 -4.84
CA ALA A 7 -12.71 19.86 -5.76
C ALA A 7 -11.70 19.00 -5.01
N ASN A 8 -12.16 17.85 -4.53
CA ASN A 8 -11.40 16.62 -4.63
C ASN A 8 -12.38 15.45 -4.77
N PRO A 9 -12.98 15.25 -5.95
CA PRO A 9 -13.61 13.97 -6.21
C PRO A 9 -12.46 13.00 -6.46
N ALA A 10 -12.36 11.94 -5.67
CA ALA A 10 -12.14 10.66 -6.31
C ALA A 10 -13.14 10.63 -7.47
N LEU A 11 -12.66 10.84 -8.71
CA LEU A 11 -13.51 10.80 -9.89
C LEU A 11 -14.36 9.56 -9.71
N ALA A 12 -15.68 9.75 -9.79
CA ALA A 12 -16.61 8.64 -9.74
C ALA A 12 -16.43 7.84 -11.03
N ILE A 13 -15.26 7.22 -11.19
CA ILE A 13 -14.92 6.26 -12.23
C ILE A 13 -16.07 5.29 -12.19
N SER A 14 -16.85 5.18 -13.25
CA SER A 14 -17.95 4.24 -13.26
C SER A 14 -17.40 2.83 -13.41
N GLU A 15 -18.14 1.82 -12.96
CA GLU A 15 -17.78 0.42 -13.24
C GLU A 15 -17.77 0.12 -14.75
N ALA A 16 -18.57 0.85 -15.54
CA ALA A 16 -18.60 0.75 -16.99
C ALA A 16 -17.30 1.28 -17.63
N ASP A 17 -16.80 2.42 -17.17
CA ASP A 17 -15.52 2.99 -17.64
C ASP A 17 -14.37 2.05 -17.28
N LEU A 18 -14.38 1.50 -16.08
CA LEU A 18 -13.37 0.54 -15.63
C LEU A 18 -13.36 -0.72 -16.50
N ALA A 19 -14.53 -1.29 -16.76
CA ALA A 19 -14.68 -2.47 -17.62
C ALA A 19 -14.25 -2.17 -19.07
N SER A 20 -14.61 -0.98 -19.59
CA SER A 20 -14.21 -0.52 -20.92
C SER A 20 -12.69 -0.38 -21.05
N ALA A 21 -12.04 0.28 -20.10
CA ALA A 21 -10.59 0.42 -20.07
C ALA A 21 -9.88 -0.94 -20.00
N LEU A 22 -10.32 -1.84 -19.11
CA LEU A 22 -9.78 -3.19 -18.99
C LEU A 22 -9.88 -3.96 -20.31
N ALA A 23 -11.03 -3.91 -20.98
CA ALA A 23 -11.24 -4.58 -22.25
C ALA A 23 -10.33 -4.02 -23.36
N GLN A 24 -10.27 -2.69 -23.51
CA GLN A 24 -9.45 -2.05 -24.55
C GLN A 24 -7.95 -2.29 -24.33
N ILE A 25 -7.46 -2.19 -23.10
CA ILE A 25 -6.05 -2.48 -22.78
C ILE A 25 -5.76 -3.96 -22.97
N GLY A 26 -6.70 -4.83 -22.59
CA GLY A 26 -6.60 -6.28 -22.76
C GLY A 26 -6.41 -6.67 -24.23
N THR A 27 -7.18 -6.09 -25.15
CA THR A 27 -7.03 -6.29 -26.60
C THR A 27 -5.64 -5.89 -27.08
N GLU A 28 -5.16 -4.68 -26.72
CA GLU A 28 -3.83 -4.23 -27.13
C GLU A 28 -2.71 -5.17 -26.63
N VAL A 29 -2.81 -5.65 -25.39
CA VAL A 29 -1.84 -6.54 -24.75
C VAL A 29 -1.89 -7.97 -25.32
N ASP A 30 -3.04 -8.43 -25.79
CA ASP A 30 -3.19 -9.77 -26.36
C ASP A 30 -2.56 -9.86 -27.77
N ASP A 31 -2.65 -8.78 -28.53
CA ASP A 31 -2.17 -8.72 -29.92
C ASP A 31 -0.68 -8.38 -30.01
N GLN A 32 -0.20 -7.40 -29.23
CA GLN A 32 1.14 -6.82 -29.41
C GLN A 32 1.73 -6.22 -28.13
N PRO A 33 3.02 -5.83 -28.12
CA PRO A 33 3.56 -5.03 -27.03
C PRO A 33 2.81 -3.69 -26.90
N LEU A 34 2.28 -3.42 -25.71
CA LEU A 34 1.55 -2.20 -25.41
C LEU A 34 2.45 -0.99 -25.56
N ARG A 35 1.97 0.05 -26.24
CA ARG A 35 2.65 1.33 -26.37
C ARG A 35 2.15 2.32 -25.33
N SER A 36 3.04 3.13 -24.77
CA SER A 36 2.66 4.17 -23.80
C SER A 36 1.65 5.17 -24.36
N SER A 37 1.72 5.47 -25.66
CA SER A 37 0.76 6.34 -26.36
C SER A 37 -0.62 5.71 -26.47
N ALA A 38 -0.70 4.38 -26.68
CA ALA A 38 -1.97 3.65 -26.72
C ALA A 38 -2.61 3.61 -25.33
N LEU A 39 -1.84 3.30 -24.29
CA LEU A 39 -2.33 3.33 -22.91
C LEU A 39 -2.83 4.73 -22.51
N ALA A 40 -2.03 5.78 -22.77
CA ALA A 40 -2.45 7.15 -22.46
C ALA A 40 -3.69 7.60 -23.26
N ARG A 41 -3.83 7.14 -24.52
CA ARG A 41 -5.03 7.38 -25.33
C ARG A 41 -6.27 6.73 -24.70
N ILE A 42 -6.21 5.44 -24.36
CA ILE A 42 -7.32 4.71 -23.72
C ILE A 42 -7.72 5.39 -22.41
N MET A 43 -6.74 5.73 -21.56
CA MET A 43 -6.99 6.44 -20.30
C MET A 43 -7.70 7.78 -20.53
N ARG A 44 -7.22 8.59 -21.49
CA ARG A 44 -7.81 9.90 -21.79
C ARG A 44 -9.24 9.79 -22.35
N GLU A 45 -9.48 8.85 -23.24
CA GLU A 45 -10.79 8.63 -23.85
C GLU A 45 -11.80 8.11 -22.82
N THR A 46 -11.36 7.22 -21.93
CA THR A 46 -12.23 6.56 -20.94
C THR A 46 -12.50 7.45 -19.71
N PHE A 47 -11.52 8.21 -19.25
CA PHE A 47 -11.65 9.07 -18.06
C PHE A 47 -11.84 10.56 -18.41
N HIS A 48 -12.08 10.87 -19.69
CA HIS A 48 -12.43 12.19 -20.19
C HIS A 48 -11.47 13.31 -19.75
N GLY A 49 -10.16 13.08 -19.85
CA GLY A 49 -9.15 14.09 -19.51
C GLY A 49 -7.71 13.59 -19.60
N SER A 50 -6.74 14.49 -19.47
CA SER A 50 -5.31 14.15 -19.52
C SER A 50 -4.74 13.90 -18.13
N ASP A 51 -3.57 13.25 -18.08
CA ASP A 51 -2.76 13.14 -16.86
C ASP A 51 -2.29 14.50 -16.36
N ALA A 52 -1.88 15.39 -17.27
CA ALA A 52 -1.52 16.77 -16.94
C ALA A 52 -2.70 17.58 -16.34
N GLY A 53 -3.94 17.25 -16.73
CA GLY A 53 -5.15 17.82 -16.16
C GLY A 53 -5.62 17.17 -14.86
N GLY A 54 -4.90 16.15 -14.36
CA GLY A 54 -5.24 15.44 -13.13
C GLY A 54 -6.44 14.49 -13.24
N ALA A 55 -6.91 14.18 -14.45
CA ALA A 55 -8.05 13.27 -14.65
C ALA A 55 -7.70 11.81 -14.31
N TRP A 56 -6.42 11.45 -14.42
CA TRP A 56 -5.86 10.17 -14.01
C TRP A 56 -4.36 10.36 -13.79
N ASP A 57 -3.72 9.41 -13.11
CA ASP A 57 -2.27 9.38 -12.97
C ASP A 57 -1.69 8.08 -13.55
N TRP A 58 -0.37 8.06 -13.74
CA TRP A 58 0.29 6.88 -14.32
C TRP A 58 0.23 5.65 -13.44
N ARG A 59 0.05 5.81 -12.13
CA ARG A 59 -0.13 4.66 -11.25
C ARG A 59 -1.47 3.98 -11.55
N MET A 60 -2.54 4.73 -11.70
CA MET A 60 -3.85 4.24 -12.13
C MET A 60 -3.74 3.50 -13.47
N ALA A 61 -3.02 4.09 -14.44
CA ALA A 61 -2.82 3.49 -15.76
C ALA A 61 -2.03 2.16 -15.69
N TYR A 62 -0.99 2.08 -14.86
CA TYR A 62 -0.23 0.84 -14.66
C TYR A 62 -1.03 -0.23 -13.92
N ASP A 63 -1.80 0.14 -12.89
CA ASP A 63 -2.66 -0.80 -12.17
C ASP A 63 -3.75 -1.37 -13.10
N LEU A 64 -4.35 -0.54 -13.97
CA LEU A 64 -5.26 -0.98 -15.03
C LEU A 64 -4.60 -1.90 -16.04
N MET A 65 -3.39 -1.57 -16.51
CA MET A 65 -2.63 -2.41 -17.43
C MET A 65 -2.36 -3.80 -16.83
N GLN A 66 -1.94 -3.86 -15.57
CA GLN A 66 -1.70 -5.13 -14.89
C GLN A 66 -2.99 -5.94 -14.71
N ALA A 67 -4.09 -5.29 -14.31
CA ALA A 67 -5.39 -5.95 -14.16
C ALA A 67 -5.96 -6.45 -15.50
N ALA A 68 -5.74 -5.71 -16.60
CA ALA A 68 -6.10 -6.15 -17.95
C ALA A 68 -5.28 -7.38 -18.37
N ALA A 69 -3.98 -7.41 -18.06
CA ALA A 69 -3.15 -8.59 -18.29
C ALA A 69 -3.64 -9.82 -17.49
N VAL A 70 -4.07 -9.61 -16.24
CA VAL A 70 -4.73 -10.65 -15.45
C VAL A 70 -6.02 -11.14 -16.13
N GLN A 71 -6.83 -10.25 -16.68
CA GLN A 71 -8.05 -10.62 -17.40
C GLN A 71 -7.75 -11.44 -18.67
N VAL A 72 -6.72 -11.08 -19.44
CA VAL A 72 -6.23 -11.86 -20.58
C VAL A 72 -5.80 -13.26 -20.14
N LEU A 73 -5.04 -13.35 -19.04
CA LEU A 73 -4.60 -14.63 -18.48
C LEU A 73 -5.76 -15.54 -18.08
N LEU A 74 -6.80 -14.99 -17.46
CA LEU A 74 -8.00 -15.73 -17.04
C LEU A 74 -8.85 -16.23 -18.20
N ARG A 75 -8.84 -15.54 -19.34
CA ARG A 75 -9.57 -15.94 -20.56
C ARG A 75 -8.85 -17.03 -21.36
N GLY A 76 -7.53 -17.21 -21.16
CA GLY A 76 -6.73 -18.16 -21.91
C GLY A 76 -6.70 -19.58 -21.30
N ASP A 77 -6.54 -20.58 -22.17
CA ASP A 77 -6.61 -22.02 -21.80
C ASP A 77 -5.30 -22.62 -21.23
N GLY A 78 -4.25 -21.82 -21.09
CA GLY A 78 -2.97 -22.26 -20.51
C GLY A 78 -3.06 -22.80 -19.07
N ALA A 79 -2.05 -23.58 -18.67
CA ALA A 79 -2.00 -24.16 -17.33
C ALA A 79 -1.73 -23.11 -16.24
N ALA A 80 -2.18 -23.40 -15.01
CA ALA A 80 -1.99 -22.51 -13.85
C ALA A 80 -0.53 -22.22 -13.47
N GLY A 81 0.41 -23.06 -13.90
CA GLY A 81 1.85 -22.90 -13.66
C GLY A 81 2.68 -22.57 -14.91
N ASP A 82 2.03 -22.12 -16.00
CA ASP A 82 2.70 -21.84 -17.26
C ASP A 82 3.49 -20.52 -17.20
N ILE A 83 4.75 -20.64 -16.76
CA ILE A 83 5.70 -19.53 -16.65
C ILE A 83 6.08 -18.99 -18.03
N ALA A 84 6.06 -19.79 -19.09
CA ALA A 84 6.42 -19.34 -20.43
C ALA A 84 5.36 -18.39 -20.99
N ALA A 85 4.08 -18.77 -20.90
CA ALA A 85 2.96 -17.88 -21.26
C ALA A 85 2.95 -16.61 -20.39
N ALA A 86 3.21 -16.74 -19.09
CA ALA A 86 3.32 -15.60 -18.18
C ALA A 86 4.44 -14.63 -18.58
N ARG A 87 5.60 -15.14 -19.03
CA ARG A 87 6.73 -14.34 -19.54
C ARG A 87 6.39 -13.63 -20.83
N LEU A 88 5.74 -14.33 -21.76
CA LEU A 88 5.31 -13.73 -23.02
C LEU A 88 4.34 -12.58 -22.76
N LEU A 89 3.32 -12.79 -21.93
CA LEU A 89 2.36 -11.74 -21.59
C LEU A 89 3.05 -10.56 -20.87
N ALA A 90 3.91 -10.83 -19.89
CA ALA A 90 4.67 -9.79 -19.20
C ALA A 90 5.63 -9.02 -20.11
N SER A 91 6.12 -9.63 -21.20
CA SER A 91 6.99 -8.98 -22.19
C SER A 91 6.26 -7.87 -22.94
N ARG A 92 4.93 -7.98 -23.07
CA ARG A 92 4.06 -7.02 -23.76
C ARG A 92 3.64 -5.84 -22.89
N LEU A 93 3.80 -5.93 -21.56
CA LEU A 93 3.48 -4.82 -20.65
C LEU A 93 4.57 -3.73 -20.66
N LEU A 94 4.17 -2.51 -20.35
CA LEU A 94 5.09 -1.38 -20.19
C LEU A 94 6.00 -1.56 -18.97
N THR A 95 7.16 -0.92 -19.03
CA THR A 95 7.99 -0.68 -17.84
C THR A 95 7.43 0.51 -17.07
N GLU A 96 7.24 0.34 -15.76
CA GLU A 96 6.77 1.36 -14.83
C GLU A 96 7.89 2.31 -14.45
N THR A 97 8.07 3.35 -15.27
CA THR A 97 9.11 4.37 -15.07
C THR A 97 8.66 5.55 -14.22
N ARG A 98 7.35 5.75 -14.07
CA ARG A 98 6.75 6.84 -13.30
C ARG A 98 6.25 6.30 -11.97
N ARG A 99 6.68 6.90 -10.86
CA ARG A 99 6.30 6.48 -9.51
C ARG A 99 5.56 7.61 -8.80
N SER A 100 4.42 7.29 -8.19
CA SER A 100 3.79 8.23 -7.26
C SER A 100 4.52 8.21 -5.91
N GLU A 101 4.50 9.32 -5.18
CA GLU A 101 5.03 9.35 -3.82
C GLU A 101 4.38 8.30 -2.91
N GLN A 102 3.07 8.08 -3.08
CA GLN A 102 2.31 7.09 -2.33
C GLN A 102 2.82 5.66 -2.60
N GLN A 103 3.09 5.31 -3.86
CA GLN A 103 3.66 4.01 -4.23
C GLN A 103 5.05 3.81 -3.60
N ILE A 104 5.89 4.84 -3.59
CA ILE A 104 7.22 4.80 -2.98
C ILE A 104 7.11 4.63 -1.45
N ARG A 105 6.24 5.42 -0.80
CA ARG A 105 6.06 5.40 0.66
C ARG A 105 5.47 4.09 1.16
N LEU A 106 4.48 3.54 0.45
CA LEU A 106 3.78 2.31 0.85
C LEU A 106 4.43 1.03 0.31
N GLN A 107 5.47 1.13 -0.51
CA GLN A 107 6.14 -0.01 -1.16
C GLN A 107 5.15 -0.97 -1.84
N GLN A 108 4.09 -0.42 -2.45
CA GLN A 108 3.02 -1.19 -3.08
C GLN A 108 3.40 -1.57 -4.52
N PHE A 109 4.33 -2.52 -4.66
CA PHE A 109 4.64 -3.15 -5.94
C PHE A 109 3.78 -4.38 -6.16
N SER A 110 3.23 -4.54 -7.36
CA SER A 110 2.50 -5.76 -7.72
C SER A 110 3.47 -6.90 -8.02
N THR A 111 2.98 -8.13 -8.02
CA THR A 111 3.81 -9.31 -8.34
C THR A 111 3.93 -9.47 -9.86
N PRO A 112 5.14 -9.50 -10.46
CA PRO A 112 5.29 -9.77 -11.89
C PRO A 112 4.73 -11.14 -12.28
N LEU A 113 4.02 -11.22 -13.42
CA LEU A 113 3.31 -12.44 -13.85
C LEU A 113 4.17 -13.71 -13.84
N PRO A 114 5.43 -13.72 -14.34
CA PRO A 114 6.27 -14.92 -14.30
C PRO A 114 6.59 -15.37 -12.87
N PHE A 115 6.76 -14.41 -11.96
CA PHE A 115 7.02 -14.73 -10.57
C PHE A 115 5.73 -15.21 -9.87
N ALA A 116 4.58 -14.61 -10.20
CA ALA A 116 3.28 -15.05 -9.71
C ALA A 116 2.96 -16.50 -10.11
N ALA A 117 3.22 -16.87 -11.36
CA ALA A 117 3.09 -18.25 -11.84
C ALA A 117 3.98 -19.21 -11.03
N MET A 118 5.20 -18.80 -10.70
CA MET A 118 6.11 -19.62 -9.90
C MET A 118 5.69 -19.76 -8.44
N VAL A 119 5.15 -18.70 -7.83
CA VAL A 119 4.56 -18.75 -6.48
C VAL A 119 3.41 -19.75 -6.42
N VAL A 120 2.48 -19.69 -7.38
CA VAL A 120 1.34 -20.62 -7.43
C VAL A 120 1.77 -22.06 -7.74
N ARG A 121 2.80 -22.22 -8.57
CA ARG A 121 3.44 -23.53 -8.81
C ARG A 121 4.02 -24.12 -7.53
N ALA A 122 4.77 -23.34 -6.75
CA ALA A 122 5.31 -23.77 -5.43
C ALA A 122 4.20 -24.08 -4.42
N ALA A 123 3.09 -23.34 -4.48
CA ALA A 123 1.91 -23.57 -3.67
C ALA A 123 1.20 -24.90 -4.02
N ALA A 124 1.41 -25.42 -5.24
CA ALA A 124 0.83 -26.66 -5.73
C ALA A 124 -0.68 -26.74 -5.48
N VAL A 125 -1.39 -25.65 -5.79
CA VAL A 125 -2.82 -25.46 -5.55
C VAL A 125 -3.62 -26.57 -6.24
N ARG A 126 -4.54 -27.20 -5.50
CA ARG A 126 -5.40 -28.27 -5.99
C ARG A 126 -6.80 -27.71 -6.26
N LYS A 127 -7.47 -28.24 -7.28
CA LYS A 127 -8.84 -27.85 -7.64
C LYS A 127 -9.79 -28.02 -6.44
N GLY A 128 -10.57 -26.99 -6.15
CA GLY A 128 -11.54 -26.96 -5.05
C GLY A 128 -10.97 -26.53 -3.69
N GLU A 129 -9.67 -26.27 -3.58
CA GLU A 129 -9.08 -25.66 -2.38
C GLU A 129 -9.50 -24.20 -2.24
N THR A 130 -9.58 -23.72 -1.01
CA THR A 130 -9.77 -22.30 -0.71
C THR A 130 -8.43 -21.62 -0.58
N LEU A 131 -8.19 -20.58 -1.38
CA LEU A 131 -6.96 -19.80 -1.37
C LEU A 131 -7.22 -18.39 -0.86
N LEU A 132 -6.41 -17.94 0.11
CA LEU A 132 -6.39 -16.57 0.60
C LEU A 132 -5.19 -15.81 0.03
N GLU A 133 -5.46 -14.64 -0.56
CA GLU A 133 -4.46 -13.62 -0.87
C GLU A 133 -4.73 -12.36 -0.02
N PRO A 134 -3.99 -12.14 1.08
CA PRO A 134 -4.28 -11.07 2.05
C PRO A 134 -3.86 -9.67 1.57
N SER A 135 -3.07 -9.60 0.49
CA SER A 135 -2.56 -8.36 -0.12
C SER A 135 -2.54 -8.54 -1.64
N ALA A 136 -3.73 -8.54 -2.24
CA ALA A 136 -3.96 -9.04 -3.59
C ALA A 136 -3.42 -8.16 -4.72
N GLY A 137 -3.18 -6.87 -4.45
CA GLY A 137 -2.74 -5.92 -5.47
C GLY A 137 -3.72 -5.90 -6.65
N THR A 138 -3.21 -6.13 -7.85
CA THR A 138 -4.00 -6.23 -9.09
C THR A 138 -4.44 -7.66 -9.44
N GLY A 139 -4.12 -8.64 -8.58
CA GLY A 139 -4.63 -10.02 -8.68
C GLY A 139 -3.76 -10.99 -9.47
N ALA A 140 -2.47 -10.73 -9.63
CA ALA A 140 -1.58 -11.63 -10.39
C ALA A 140 -1.51 -13.04 -9.78
N LEU A 141 -1.40 -13.19 -8.45
CA LEU A 141 -1.38 -14.50 -7.80
C LEU A 141 -2.77 -15.15 -7.82
N ALA A 142 -3.81 -14.39 -7.48
CA ALA A 142 -5.21 -14.79 -7.60
C ALA A 142 -5.56 -15.38 -8.97
N ALA A 143 -5.04 -14.80 -10.05
CA ALA A 143 -5.32 -15.25 -11.41
C ALA A 143 -4.85 -16.69 -11.67
N PHE A 144 -3.59 -16.99 -11.31
CA PHE A 144 -3.06 -18.34 -11.45
C PHE A 144 -3.72 -19.32 -10.47
N ALA A 145 -4.08 -18.88 -9.26
CA ALA A 145 -4.86 -19.67 -8.32
C ALA A 145 -6.27 -20.02 -8.87
N ALA A 146 -6.97 -19.07 -9.49
CA ALA A 146 -8.25 -19.32 -10.14
C ALA A 146 -8.13 -20.32 -11.28
N ARG A 147 -7.06 -20.22 -12.10
CA ARG A 147 -6.77 -21.21 -13.16
C ARG A 147 -6.46 -22.60 -12.61
N ALA A 148 -5.92 -22.70 -11.40
CA ALA A 148 -5.76 -23.97 -10.69
C ALA A 148 -7.10 -24.52 -10.14
N GLY A 149 -8.20 -23.76 -10.27
CA GLY A 149 -9.53 -24.13 -9.80
C GLY A 149 -9.75 -23.88 -8.31
N ALA A 150 -9.03 -22.93 -7.70
CA ALA A 150 -9.25 -22.55 -6.31
C ALA A 150 -10.46 -21.63 -6.14
N THR A 151 -11.08 -21.71 -4.96
CA THR A 151 -12.02 -20.69 -4.47
C THR A 151 -11.22 -19.56 -3.84
N LEU A 152 -11.39 -18.34 -4.33
CA LEU A 152 -10.57 -17.20 -3.92
C LEU A 152 -11.18 -16.41 -2.75
N LEU A 153 -10.35 -16.10 -1.76
CA LEU A 153 -10.58 -15.08 -0.74
C LEU A 153 -9.57 -13.95 -0.96
N LEU A 154 -10.03 -12.79 -1.44
CA LEU A 154 -9.17 -11.68 -1.82
C LEU A 154 -9.31 -10.50 -0.87
N ASN A 155 -8.18 -9.96 -0.42
CA ASN A 155 -8.11 -8.75 0.39
C ASN A 155 -7.12 -7.76 -0.21
N GLU A 156 -7.52 -6.50 -0.35
CA GLU A 156 -6.66 -5.42 -0.82
C GLU A 156 -7.04 -4.11 -0.11
N ILE A 157 -6.08 -3.42 0.48
CA ILE A 157 -6.35 -2.20 1.26
C ILE A 157 -6.64 -1.01 0.36
N ASP A 158 -6.03 -0.95 -0.82
CA ASP A 158 -6.21 0.14 -1.77
C ASP A 158 -7.60 0.10 -2.44
N PRO A 159 -8.44 1.15 -2.29
CA PRO A 159 -9.80 1.15 -2.82
C PRO A 159 -9.87 1.01 -4.35
N PHE A 160 -8.91 1.55 -5.10
CA PHE A 160 -8.92 1.46 -6.56
C PHE A 160 -8.61 0.03 -7.02
N ARG A 161 -7.58 -0.59 -6.44
CA ARG A 161 -7.24 -1.99 -6.71
C ARG A 161 -8.34 -2.96 -6.26
N GLN A 162 -9.04 -2.68 -5.16
CA GLN A 162 -10.25 -3.45 -4.81
C GLN A 162 -11.31 -3.44 -5.93
N ARG A 163 -11.53 -2.29 -6.56
CA ARG A 163 -12.49 -2.16 -7.68
C ARG A 163 -12.01 -2.94 -8.90
N LEU A 164 -10.72 -2.85 -9.23
CA LEU A 164 -10.11 -3.68 -10.29
C LEU A 164 -10.32 -5.18 -10.03
N LEU A 165 -10.04 -5.65 -8.81
CA LEU A 165 -10.24 -7.05 -8.44
C LEU A 165 -11.71 -7.48 -8.56
N ARG A 166 -12.66 -6.62 -8.16
CA ARG A 166 -14.10 -6.90 -8.34
C ARG A 166 -14.48 -7.00 -9.82
N ALA A 167 -13.98 -6.09 -10.65
CA ALA A 167 -14.23 -6.09 -12.09
C ALA A 167 -13.62 -7.31 -12.80
N VAL A 168 -12.45 -7.77 -12.34
CA VAL A 168 -11.73 -8.91 -12.94
C VAL A 168 -12.30 -10.25 -12.48
N PHE A 169 -12.54 -10.43 -11.17
CA PHE A 169 -12.88 -11.72 -10.58
C PHE A 169 -14.37 -11.89 -10.27
N CYS A 170 -15.20 -10.84 -10.40
CA CYS A 170 -16.63 -10.85 -10.10
C CYS A 170 -16.96 -11.36 -8.67
N GLY A 171 -16.01 -11.24 -7.74
CA GLY A 171 -16.09 -11.79 -6.38
C GLY A 171 -16.06 -10.72 -5.28
N LYS A 172 -16.31 -11.14 -4.04
CA LYS A 172 -16.15 -10.27 -2.88
C LYS A 172 -14.67 -10.01 -2.63
N VAL A 173 -14.31 -8.74 -2.47
CA VAL A 173 -12.97 -8.29 -2.09
C VAL A 173 -13.08 -7.49 -0.81
N THR A 174 -12.36 -7.91 0.24
CA THR A 174 -12.27 -7.18 1.51
C THR A 174 -11.16 -6.14 1.48
N GLY A 175 -11.20 -5.18 2.41
CA GLY A 175 -10.23 -4.08 2.50
C GLY A 175 -9.60 -3.93 3.88
N HIS A 176 -9.30 -5.05 4.53
CA HIS A 176 -8.70 -5.10 5.86
C HIS A 176 -7.19 -4.82 5.78
N ASP A 177 -6.63 -4.30 6.87
CA ASP A 177 -5.18 -4.32 7.05
C ASP A 177 -4.71 -5.78 7.18
N GLY A 178 -3.75 -6.17 6.33
CA GLY A 178 -3.23 -7.53 6.27
C GLY A 178 -2.50 -7.95 7.56
N GLU A 179 -1.98 -7.02 8.35
CA GLU A 179 -1.44 -7.29 9.69
C GLU A 179 -2.50 -7.88 10.62
N HIS A 180 -3.77 -7.55 10.39
CA HIS A 180 -4.90 -7.94 11.22
C HIS A 180 -5.87 -8.87 10.48
N ILE A 181 -5.43 -9.52 9.39
CA ILE A 181 -6.32 -10.37 8.57
C ILE A 181 -6.92 -11.53 9.38
N ASP A 182 -6.20 -12.04 10.38
CA ASP A 182 -6.71 -13.06 11.30
C ASP A 182 -7.91 -12.56 12.10
N ASP A 183 -7.83 -11.34 12.63
CA ASP A 183 -8.87 -10.80 13.50
C ASP A 183 -10.06 -10.24 12.70
N LEU A 184 -9.81 -9.70 11.50
CA LEU A 184 -10.79 -8.94 10.73
C LEU A 184 -11.53 -9.76 9.67
N LEU A 185 -10.91 -10.81 9.11
CA LEU A 185 -11.54 -11.60 8.06
C LEU A 185 -12.61 -12.52 8.66
N GLN A 186 -13.87 -12.15 8.51
CA GLN A 186 -15.03 -12.90 9.03
C GLN A 186 -15.43 -14.11 8.17
N ALA A 187 -14.49 -14.70 7.41
CA ALA A 187 -14.77 -15.89 6.62
C ALA A 187 -14.79 -17.13 7.53
N PRO A 188 -15.89 -17.92 7.55
CA PRO A 188 -15.97 -19.09 8.42
C PRO A 188 -15.09 -20.26 7.94
N VAL A 189 -14.66 -20.23 6.68
CA VAL A 189 -13.80 -21.25 6.07
C VAL A 189 -12.35 -20.82 6.22
N LEU A 190 -11.53 -21.67 6.85
CA LEU A 190 -10.08 -21.48 6.87
C LEU A 190 -9.50 -21.82 5.48
N PRO A 191 -8.63 -20.99 4.91
CA PRO A 191 -7.97 -21.29 3.65
C PRO A 191 -7.06 -22.52 3.75
N ASP A 192 -7.07 -23.36 2.72
CA ASP A 192 -6.13 -24.48 2.55
C ASP A 192 -4.76 -23.98 2.06
N VAL A 193 -4.76 -22.86 1.33
CA VAL A 193 -3.56 -22.25 0.78
C VAL A 193 -3.56 -20.74 1.05
N VAL A 194 -2.42 -20.19 1.42
CA VAL A 194 -2.15 -18.75 1.39
C VAL A 194 -1.05 -18.48 0.38
N VAL A 195 -1.26 -17.51 -0.50
CA VAL A 195 -0.18 -16.92 -1.32
C VAL A 195 -0.14 -15.43 -1.04
N MET A 196 1.04 -14.84 -0.96
CA MET A 196 1.14 -13.41 -0.63
C MET A 196 2.43 -12.73 -1.07
N ASN A 197 2.30 -11.44 -1.34
CA ASN A 197 3.39 -10.48 -1.48
C ASN A 197 3.09 -9.28 -0.56
N PRO A 198 3.36 -9.39 0.76
CA PRO A 198 3.06 -8.32 1.70
C PRO A 198 3.88 -7.05 1.42
N PRO A 199 3.44 -5.88 1.89
CA PRO A 199 4.22 -4.65 1.77
C PRO A 199 5.55 -4.77 2.52
N PHE A 200 6.61 -4.19 1.96
CA PHE A 200 7.93 -4.13 2.61
C PHE A 200 8.11 -2.78 3.30
N ALA A 201 8.99 -2.72 4.30
CA ALA A 201 9.32 -1.45 4.94
C ALA A 201 10.06 -0.54 3.95
N SER A 202 9.63 0.73 3.85
CA SER A 202 10.30 1.72 2.99
C SER A 202 11.60 2.19 3.63
N SER A 203 12.66 2.37 2.84
CA SER A 203 13.92 2.98 3.31
C SER A 203 13.83 4.50 3.49
N VAL A 204 12.82 5.14 2.88
CA VAL A 204 12.62 6.61 2.86
C VAL A 204 12.01 7.11 4.17
N ASP A 205 10.99 6.42 4.69
CA ASP A 205 10.48 6.64 6.04
C ASP A 205 11.11 5.59 6.99
N ARG A 206 12.28 5.89 7.55
CA ARG A 206 12.94 5.05 8.60
C ARG A 206 12.10 4.85 9.87
N SER A 207 10.89 5.42 9.93
CA SER A 207 9.95 5.36 11.05
C SER A 207 8.74 4.45 10.82
N ARG A 208 8.61 3.78 9.66
CA ARG A 208 7.57 2.75 9.45
C ARG A 208 8.10 1.38 9.90
N ASP A 209 7.21 0.60 10.52
CA ASP A 209 7.54 -0.68 11.13
C ASP A 209 8.32 -1.61 10.17
N LYS A 210 9.60 -1.87 10.51
CA LYS A 210 10.49 -2.72 9.71
C LYS A 210 10.04 -4.17 9.61
N HIS A 211 9.09 -4.58 10.46
CA HIS A 211 8.56 -5.94 10.54
C HIS A 211 7.18 -6.11 9.89
N ILE A 212 6.67 -5.10 9.17
CA ILE A 212 5.33 -5.13 8.57
C ILE A 212 5.08 -6.41 7.73
N ALA A 213 6.03 -6.80 6.87
CA ALA A 213 5.92 -8.02 6.08
C ALA A 213 5.79 -9.27 6.96
N ALA A 214 6.58 -9.36 8.04
CA ALA A 214 6.59 -10.50 8.95
C ALA A 214 5.28 -10.60 9.73
N LYS A 215 4.71 -9.46 10.15
CA LYS A 215 3.42 -9.41 10.84
C LYS A 215 2.27 -9.87 9.95
N HIS A 216 2.24 -9.43 8.68
CA HIS A 216 1.28 -9.93 7.69
C HIS A 216 1.41 -11.45 7.49
N LEU A 217 2.63 -11.97 7.36
CA LEU A 217 2.87 -13.41 7.21
C LEU A 217 2.35 -14.19 8.43
N ILE A 218 2.64 -13.72 9.65
CA ILE A 218 2.18 -14.35 10.89
C ILE A 218 0.65 -14.31 10.99
N ALA A 219 0.01 -13.20 10.63
CA ALA A 219 -1.45 -13.10 10.64
C ALA A 219 -2.09 -14.08 9.65
N ALA A 220 -1.56 -14.16 8.43
CA ALA A 220 -2.03 -15.14 7.43
C ALA A 220 -1.77 -16.59 7.88
N ALA A 221 -0.63 -16.87 8.53
CA ALA A 221 -0.29 -18.18 9.08
C ALA A 221 -1.31 -18.66 10.14
N LYS A 222 -1.83 -17.75 10.97
CA LYS A 222 -2.88 -18.09 11.94
C LYS A 222 -4.18 -18.49 11.27
N ARG A 223 -4.54 -17.86 10.13
CA ARG A 223 -5.73 -18.21 9.35
C ARG A 223 -5.60 -19.47 8.53
N LEU A 224 -4.40 -19.86 8.14
CA LEU A 224 -4.18 -21.08 7.37
C LEU A 224 -4.74 -22.32 8.10
N ALA A 225 -5.45 -23.19 7.38
CA ALA A 225 -5.97 -24.45 7.92
C ALA A 225 -4.82 -25.40 8.32
N PRO A 226 -4.99 -26.27 9.34
CA PRO A 226 -4.04 -27.35 9.60
C PRO A 226 -3.79 -28.20 8.34
N GLY A 227 -2.52 -28.51 8.06
CA GLY A 227 -2.10 -29.19 6.83
C GLY A 227 -2.08 -28.30 5.58
N GLY A 228 -2.44 -27.02 5.69
CA GLY A 228 -2.38 -26.06 4.60
C GLY A 228 -0.95 -25.62 4.26
N ARG A 229 -0.81 -24.90 3.14
CA ARG A 229 0.48 -24.35 2.68
C ARG A 229 0.44 -22.83 2.58
N LEU A 230 1.49 -22.15 3.03
CA LEU A 230 1.71 -20.72 2.82
C LEU A 230 2.92 -20.49 1.93
N VAL A 231 2.76 -19.71 0.87
CA VAL A 231 3.85 -19.26 0.01
C VAL A 231 3.91 -17.74 0.01
N ALA A 232 5.05 -17.17 0.38
CA ALA A 232 5.20 -15.73 0.54
C ALA A 232 6.45 -15.19 -0.16
N ILE A 233 6.30 -14.04 -0.80
CA ILE A 233 7.42 -13.21 -1.27
C ILE A 233 7.79 -12.26 -0.12
N MET A 234 8.96 -12.47 0.48
CA MET A 234 9.39 -11.75 1.69
C MET A 234 10.66 -10.95 1.44
N PRO A 235 10.94 -9.89 2.23
CA PRO A 235 12.22 -9.19 2.13
C PRO A 235 13.37 -10.11 2.58
N PRO A 236 14.59 -9.97 2.04
CA PRO A 236 15.79 -10.71 2.47
C PRO A 236 16.12 -10.57 3.97
N GLY A 237 15.63 -9.49 4.59
CA GLY A 237 15.75 -9.26 6.03
C GLY A 237 14.97 -10.25 6.89
N PHE A 238 13.90 -10.87 6.39
CA PHE A 238 13.14 -11.85 7.15
C PHE A 238 13.86 -13.21 7.15
N SER A 239 14.58 -13.50 8.22
CA SER A 239 15.36 -14.72 8.40
C SER A 239 15.67 -14.97 9.88
N ALA A 240 16.07 -16.21 10.21
CA ALA A 240 16.53 -16.57 11.56
C ALA A 240 17.65 -15.66 12.10
N LYS A 241 18.49 -15.09 11.23
CA LYS A 241 19.64 -14.25 11.62
C LYS A 241 19.27 -12.78 11.79
N ARG A 242 18.45 -12.23 10.89
CA ARG A 242 18.18 -10.77 10.82
C ARG A 242 16.85 -10.35 11.46
N ASP A 243 15.92 -11.28 11.62
CA ASP A 243 14.63 -11.07 12.29
C ASP A 243 14.23 -12.30 13.13
N ALA A 244 15.12 -12.69 14.06
CA ALA A 244 15.01 -13.92 14.83
C ALA A 244 13.67 -14.05 15.57
N ALA A 245 13.16 -12.97 16.15
CA ALA A 245 11.92 -12.99 16.92
C ALA A 245 10.70 -13.34 16.05
N HIS A 246 10.53 -12.68 14.91
CA HIS A 246 9.41 -12.97 14.02
C HIS A 246 9.61 -14.27 13.25
N TRP A 247 10.85 -14.62 12.89
CA TRP A 247 11.17 -15.92 12.30
C TRP A 247 10.77 -17.06 13.24
N THR A 248 11.20 -17.03 14.50
CA THR A 248 10.81 -18.02 15.51
C THR A 248 9.30 -18.07 15.71
N ARG A 249 8.62 -16.91 15.71
CA ARG A 249 7.17 -16.86 15.81
C ARG A 249 6.45 -17.48 14.60
N ALA A 250 6.96 -17.25 13.39
CA ALA A 250 6.43 -17.89 12.18
C ALA A 250 6.68 -19.40 12.22
N CYS A 251 7.88 -19.84 12.59
CA CYS A 251 8.22 -21.26 12.71
C CYS A 251 7.43 -21.97 13.83
N GLY A 252 7.00 -21.25 14.87
CA GLY A 252 6.09 -21.78 15.89
C GLY A 252 4.66 -22.04 15.38
N LEU A 253 4.30 -21.52 14.20
CA LEU A 253 3.02 -21.75 13.54
C LEU A 253 3.12 -22.65 12.30
N LEU A 254 4.31 -22.75 11.72
CA LEU A 254 4.55 -23.26 10.37
C LEU A 254 5.90 -23.95 10.25
N THR A 255 5.98 -25.04 9.52
CA THR A 255 7.26 -25.69 9.16
C THR A 255 7.81 -25.09 7.86
N PRO A 256 8.99 -24.46 7.85
CA PRO A 256 9.61 -23.96 6.63
C PRO A 256 10.08 -25.12 5.73
N ARG A 257 9.81 -25.03 4.43
CA ARG A 257 10.13 -26.05 3.42
C ARG A 257 11.12 -25.59 2.37
N LEU A 258 10.98 -24.34 1.94
CA LEU A 258 11.81 -23.73 0.91
C LEU A 258 12.09 -22.27 1.26
N ALA A 259 13.32 -21.83 1.03
CA ALA A 259 13.73 -20.44 1.07
C ALA A 259 14.67 -20.15 -0.10
N LEU A 260 14.16 -19.56 -1.18
CA LEU A 260 14.96 -19.15 -2.34
C LEU A 260 15.19 -17.65 -2.34
N THR A 261 16.44 -17.21 -2.39
CA THR A 261 16.75 -15.80 -2.69
C THR A 261 16.56 -15.55 -4.17
N ILE A 262 15.57 -14.73 -4.50
CA ILE A 262 15.18 -14.36 -5.86
C ILE A 262 15.74 -12.97 -6.17
N PRO A 263 16.49 -12.82 -7.28
CA PRO A 263 17.25 -11.62 -7.52
C PRO A 263 16.35 -10.50 -8.08
N GLY A 264 16.66 -9.25 -7.71
CA GLY A 264 15.74 -8.12 -7.87
C GLY A 264 15.38 -7.74 -9.31
N GLN A 265 16.15 -8.17 -10.31
CA GLN A 265 15.85 -7.95 -11.73
C GLN A 265 14.48 -8.48 -12.16
N VAL A 266 13.93 -9.45 -11.42
CA VAL A 266 12.58 -9.99 -11.62
C VAL A 266 11.52 -8.89 -11.54
N TYR A 267 11.75 -7.85 -10.73
CA TYR A 267 10.86 -6.70 -10.57
C TYR A 267 11.21 -5.49 -11.45
N ARG A 268 12.23 -5.59 -12.32
CA ARG A 268 12.75 -4.45 -13.09
C ARG A 268 11.66 -3.70 -13.87
N LYS A 269 10.72 -4.44 -14.49
CA LYS A 269 9.60 -3.85 -15.23
C LYS A 269 8.61 -3.09 -14.34
N LEU A 270 8.49 -3.43 -13.07
CA LEU A 270 7.67 -2.71 -12.09
C LEU A 270 8.44 -1.59 -11.39
N GLY A 271 9.62 -1.25 -11.92
CA GLY A 271 10.41 -0.14 -11.44
C GLY A 271 11.07 -0.39 -10.10
N THR A 272 11.40 -1.64 -9.72
CA THR A 272 12.27 -1.89 -8.57
C THR A 272 13.26 -3.02 -8.86
N SER A 273 14.37 -3.01 -8.14
CA SER A 273 15.42 -4.03 -8.22
C SER A 273 15.75 -4.59 -6.83
N VAL A 274 14.80 -4.49 -5.90
CA VAL A 274 14.93 -5.06 -4.56
C VAL A 274 14.94 -6.58 -4.67
N GLU A 275 15.99 -7.19 -4.14
CA GLU A 275 16.07 -8.64 -3.95
C GLU A 275 14.95 -9.12 -3.03
N THR A 276 14.42 -10.32 -3.28
CA THR A 276 13.31 -10.91 -2.51
C THR A 276 13.64 -12.34 -2.12
N GLN A 277 12.86 -12.91 -1.20
CA GLN A 277 12.91 -14.34 -0.89
C GLN A 277 11.56 -14.97 -1.19
N LEU A 278 11.54 -16.08 -1.94
CA LEU A 278 10.39 -16.97 -2.04
C LEU A 278 10.45 -17.98 -0.90
N LEU A 279 9.50 -17.88 0.04
CA LEU A 279 9.38 -18.79 1.16
C LEU A 279 8.16 -19.70 1.00
N VAL A 280 8.34 -21.01 1.24
CA VAL A 280 7.26 -21.99 1.33
C VAL A 280 7.24 -22.57 2.72
N PHE A 281 6.06 -22.64 3.31
CA PHE A 281 5.79 -23.20 4.62
C PHE A 281 4.60 -24.14 4.57
N ASP A 282 4.63 -25.22 5.35
CA ASP A 282 3.49 -26.10 5.57
C ASP A 282 3.03 -26.01 7.04
N LYS A 283 1.71 -26.03 7.28
CA LYS A 283 1.14 -26.01 8.64
C LYS A 283 0.99 -27.43 9.19
N VAL A 284 2.12 -28.10 9.38
CA VAL A 284 2.23 -29.48 9.86
C VAL A 284 3.09 -29.53 11.13
N GLN A 285 3.05 -30.65 11.85
CA GLN A 285 3.89 -30.88 13.03
C GLN A 285 5.22 -31.57 12.68
N GLU A 286 5.31 -32.15 11.49
CA GLU A 286 6.50 -32.84 11.02
C GLU A 286 7.55 -31.80 10.63
N GLU A 287 8.73 -31.91 11.24
CA GLU A 287 9.92 -31.21 10.78
C GLU A 287 10.50 -31.91 9.56
N ASP A 288 11.06 -31.14 8.65
CA ASP A 288 11.72 -31.66 7.46
C ASP A 288 12.82 -30.68 7.03
N GLU A 289 13.66 -31.11 6.11
CA GLU A 289 14.77 -30.33 5.63
C GLU A 289 14.28 -29.06 4.90
N LEU A 290 14.74 -27.90 5.37
CA LEU A 290 14.55 -26.63 4.70
C LEU A 290 15.57 -26.51 3.55
N ILE A 291 15.09 -26.56 2.32
CA ILE A 291 15.90 -26.20 1.15
C ILE A 291 16.14 -24.69 1.18
N ARG A 292 17.41 -24.27 1.28
CA ARG A 292 17.80 -22.86 1.23
C ARG A 292 18.90 -22.65 0.20
N THR A 293 18.65 -21.80 -0.79
CA THR A 293 19.66 -21.43 -1.79
C THR A 293 19.38 -20.06 -2.40
N GLU A 294 20.37 -19.52 -3.08
CA GLU A 294 20.24 -18.34 -3.92
C GLU A 294 20.20 -18.78 -5.38
N VAL A 295 19.49 -18.03 -6.23
CA VAL A 295 19.37 -18.32 -7.67
C VAL A 295 19.59 -17.05 -8.48
N HIS A 296 20.03 -17.20 -9.73
CA HIS A 296 20.33 -16.08 -10.63
C HIS A 296 19.14 -15.61 -11.45
N ASP A 297 18.13 -16.46 -11.63
CA ASP A 297 16.88 -16.11 -12.28
C ASP A 297 15.74 -17.07 -11.91
N LEU A 298 14.55 -16.83 -12.49
CA LEU A 298 13.39 -17.69 -12.25
C LEU A 298 13.49 -19.06 -12.96
N GLN A 299 14.42 -19.26 -13.90
CA GLN A 299 14.62 -20.55 -14.56
C GLN A 299 15.42 -21.49 -13.66
N GLU A 300 16.47 -21.00 -13.01
CA GLU A 300 17.24 -21.75 -12.00
C GLU A 300 16.41 -22.08 -10.75
N ALA A 301 15.40 -21.27 -10.43
CA ALA A 301 14.46 -21.56 -9.34
C ALA A 301 13.54 -22.77 -9.60
N LEU A 302 13.28 -23.12 -10.87
CA LEU A 302 12.26 -24.11 -11.25
C LEU A 302 12.44 -25.48 -10.60
N PRO A 303 13.63 -26.10 -10.59
CA PRO A 303 13.79 -27.45 -10.02
C PRO A 303 13.48 -27.49 -8.51
N TYR A 304 13.85 -26.44 -7.77
CA TYR A 304 13.54 -26.32 -6.35
C TYR A 304 12.04 -26.11 -6.10
N VAL A 305 11.40 -25.31 -6.94
CA VAL A 305 9.95 -25.07 -6.89
C VAL A 305 9.18 -26.35 -7.21
N ASP A 306 9.62 -27.13 -8.20
CA ASP A 306 9.00 -28.40 -8.55
C ASP A 306 9.19 -29.45 -7.44
N ALA A 307 10.38 -29.51 -6.83
CA ALA A 307 10.66 -30.40 -5.71
C ALA A 307 9.79 -30.08 -4.49
N VAL A 308 9.64 -28.80 -4.12
CA VAL A 308 8.78 -28.42 -2.98
C VAL A 308 7.30 -28.61 -3.30
N ALA A 309 6.89 -28.40 -4.56
CA ALA A 309 5.52 -28.63 -5.01
C ALA A 309 5.15 -30.12 -4.93
N ALA A 310 6.04 -31.00 -5.40
CA ALA A 310 5.86 -32.45 -5.38
C ALA A 310 5.79 -33.03 -3.96
N SER A 311 6.50 -32.42 -3.00
CA SER A 311 6.49 -32.82 -1.59
C SER A 311 5.33 -32.23 -0.79
N ARG A 312 4.39 -31.50 -1.41
CA ARG A 312 3.22 -30.94 -0.70
C ARG A 312 2.41 -32.06 -0.04
N PRO A 313 2.24 -32.05 1.30
CA PRO A 313 1.46 -33.06 1.99
C PRO A 313 0.06 -33.22 1.39
N ALA A 314 -0.43 -34.46 1.28
CA ALA A 314 -1.83 -34.70 1.01
C ALA A 314 -2.63 -34.15 2.19
N ALA A 315 -3.57 -33.23 1.93
CA ALA A 315 -4.44 -32.73 3.00
C ALA A 315 -5.15 -33.94 3.60
N ARG A 316 -4.88 -34.27 4.87
CA ARG A 316 -5.67 -35.30 5.55
C ARG A 316 -7.09 -34.75 5.63
N LEU A 317 -7.98 -35.27 4.78
CA LEU A 317 -9.43 -35.03 4.79
C LEU A 317 -10.08 -35.27 6.17
N ALA A 318 -9.34 -35.86 7.11
CA ALA A 318 -9.74 -36.29 8.44
C ALA A 318 -9.95 -35.18 9.50
N GLN A 319 -10.08 -33.91 9.13
CA GLN A 319 -10.54 -32.84 10.06
C GLN A 319 -11.69 -31.99 9.50
N ARG A 320 -12.39 -32.45 8.45
CA ARG A 320 -13.71 -31.88 8.09
C ARG A 320 -14.85 -32.28 9.05
N ALA A 321 -14.55 -33.01 10.12
CA ALA A 321 -15.36 -33.11 11.34
C ALA A 321 -14.44 -32.66 12.49
N THR A 322 -14.68 -31.58 13.20
CA THR A 322 -15.93 -31.14 13.82
C THR A 322 -16.12 -29.63 13.65
N THR A 323 -17.37 -29.20 13.54
CA THR A 323 -17.76 -27.84 13.92
C THR A 323 -17.11 -27.50 15.25
N SER A 324 -16.13 -26.60 15.29
CA SER A 324 -15.72 -25.96 16.53
C SER A 324 -16.85 -25.01 16.94
N PRO A 325 -17.56 -25.23 18.06
CA PRO A 325 -18.41 -24.21 18.63
C PRO A 325 -17.48 -23.21 19.32
N HIS A 326 -16.93 -22.28 18.53
CA HIS A 326 -16.38 -21.04 19.05
C HIS A 326 -17.18 -19.83 18.56
N ALA A 327 -18.50 -20.01 18.48
CA ALA A 327 -19.41 -18.97 18.94
C ALA A 327 -19.49 -19.11 20.47
N GLY A 328 -18.49 -18.60 21.17
CA GLY A 328 -18.56 -18.44 22.62
C GLY A 328 -19.72 -17.51 22.93
N ARG A 329 -20.85 -18.10 23.35
CA ARG A 329 -21.97 -17.37 23.95
C ARG A 329 -21.43 -16.64 25.16
N VAL A 330 -21.29 -15.31 25.06
CA VAL A 330 -20.94 -14.47 26.21
C VAL A 330 -22.15 -14.49 27.15
N VAL A 331 -22.12 -15.40 28.12
CA VAL A 331 -22.96 -15.31 29.30
C VAL A 331 -22.19 -14.47 30.31
N PRO A 332 -22.73 -13.33 30.78
CA PRO A 332 -22.05 -12.54 31.80
C PRO A 332 -22.14 -13.29 33.13
N VAL A 333 -20.99 -13.77 33.63
CA VAL A 333 -20.86 -14.20 35.03
C VAL A 333 -20.15 -13.09 35.79
N PRO A 334 -20.73 -12.54 36.88
CA PRO A 334 -20.08 -11.53 37.68
C PRO A 334 -18.99 -12.18 38.51
N VAL A 335 -17.72 -11.87 38.23
CA VAL A 335 -16.60 -12.24 39.10
C VAL A 335 -16.09 -10.98 39.77
N THR A 336 -16.53 -10.77 41.02
CA THR A 336 -15.90 -9.84 41.95
C THR A 336 -14.52 -10.36 42.31
N ARG A 337 -13.47 -9.79 41.70
CA ARG A 337 -12.10 -9.90 42.19
C ARG A 337 -11.61 -8.54 42.68
N LYS A 338 -11.53 -8.39 44.00
CA LYS A 338 -10.78 -7.32 44.67
C LYS A 338 -9.28 -7.59 44.46
N ARG A 339 -8.59 -6.68 43.78
CA ARG A 339 -7.14 -6.49 43.89
C ARG A 339 -6.85 -5.00 44.00
N PRO A 340 -5.90 -4.59 44.85
CA PRO A 340 -5.72 -3.18 45.20
C PRO A 340 -5.11 -2.44 44.02
N VAL A 341 -5.77 -1.37 43.60
CA VAL A 341 -5.24 -0.39 42.66
C VAL A 341 -4.23 0.44 43.44
N ALA A 342 -2.95 0.34 43.08
CA ALA A 342 -1.98 1.34 43.50
C ALA A 342 -2.40 2.68 42.90
N ALA A 343 -2.66 3.67 43.75
CA ALA A 343 -3.02 5.01 43.33
C ALA A 343 -1.85 5.63 42.56
N VAL A 344 -1.99 5.71 41.24
CA VAL A 344 -1.16 6.61 40.44
C VAL A 344 -1.60 8.02 40.80
N ALA A 345 -0.69 8.79 41.39
CA ALA A 345 -0.93 10.19 41.73
C ALA A 345 -1.39 10.93 40.47
N ALA A 346 -2.63 11.45 40.52
CA ALA A 346 -3.16 12.31 39.50
C ALA A 346 -2.22 13.52 39.34
N SER A 347 -1.56 13.63 38.18
CA SER A 347 -0.90 14.87 37.83
C SER A 347 -1.99 15.92 37.67
N LYS A 348 -1.87 17.01 38.44
CA LYS A 348 -2.83 18.12 38.40
C LYS A 348 -2.87 18.66 36.98
N SER A 349 -4.00 18.53 36.31
CA SER A 349 -4.27 19.17 35.03
C SER A 349 -4.19 20.68 35.21
N LYS A 350 -3.06 21.29 34.83
CA LYS A 350 -2.99 22.72 34.61
C LYS A 350 -3.81 23.06 33.36
N THR A 351 -4.52 24.17 33.45
CA THR A 351 -5.56 24.69 32.56
C THR A 351 -5.19 24.67 31.07
N ASN A 352 -5.94 23.93 30.24
CA ASN A 352 -5.85 23.96 28.77
C ASN A 352 -6.69 25.14 28.20
N ALA A 353 -6.30 26.38 28.47
CA ALA A 353 -6.94 27.52 27.83
C ALA A 353 -6.46 27.64 26.37
N ALA A 354 -7.39 27.74 25.42
CA ALA A 354 -7.08 28.00 24.02
C ALA A 354 -6.80 29.50 23.82
N VAL A 355 -5.54 29.84 23.51
CA VAL A 355 -5.05 31.22 23.36
C VAL A 355 -4.96 31.53 21.85
N PRO A 356 -5.26 32.76 21.42
CA PRO A 356 -5.02 33.18 20.03
C PRO A 356 -3.55 33.00 19.63
N LEU A 357 -3.29 32.53 18.41
CA LEU A 357 -1.95 32.45 17.86
C LEU A 357 -1.50 33.84 17.41
N THR A 358 -0.66 34.49 18.21
CA THR A 358 -0.01 35.76 17.85
C THR A 358 1.29 35.53 17.08
N PHE A 359 1.44 36.24 15.96
CA PHE A 359 2.68 36.32 15.20
C PHE A 359 2.97 37.76 14.79
N THR A 360 4.24 38.02 14.51
CA THR A 360 4.72 39.29 13.93
C THR A 360 4.99 39.07 12.45
N SER A 361 4.34 39.85 11.59
CA SER A 361 4.67 39.89 10.16
C SER A 361 5.99 40.65 9.95
N LEU A 362 6.89 40.07 9.16
CA LEU A 362 8.16 40.68 8.81
C LEU A 362 8.02 41.40 7.45
N GLU A 363 8.29 42.70 7.42
CA GLU A 363 8.27 43.47 6.17
C GLU A 363 9.40 43.03 5.23
N THR A 364 10.58 42.74 5.80
CA THR A 364 11.71 42.17 5.06
C THR A 364 11.73 40.66 5.23
N PRO A 365 11.70 39.85 4.14
CA PRO A 365 11.94 38.42 4.18
C PRO A 365 13.17 38.03 4.99
N ARG A 366 13.07 36.93 5.74
CA ARG A 366 14.27 36.20 6.15
C ARG A 366 14.83 35.41 4.97
N ASP A 367 16.15 35.44 4.83
CA ASP A 367 16.84 34.61 3.85
C ASP A 367 17.00 33.19 4.38
N ASN A 368 16.61 32.23 3.55
CA ASN A 368 16.80 30.82 3.83
C ASN A 368 18.17 30.39 3.30
N THR A 369 19.07 30.02 4.22
CA THR A 369 20.48 29.79 3.90
C THR A 369 20.67 28.55 3.01
N PRO A 370 21.40 28.64 1.89
CA PRO A 370 21.74 27.49 1.06
C PRO A 370 22.54 26.42 1.83
N VAL A 371 22.19 25.15 1.62
CA VAL A 371 22.86 23.97 2.19
C VAL A 371 23.62 23.20 1.10
N SER A 372 23.21 23.37 -0.16
CA SER A 372 23.86 22.83 -1.36
C SER A 372 23.47 23.65 -2.57
N ASP A 373 23.96 23.31 -3.76
CA ASP A 373 23.66 23.99 -5.03
C ASP A 373 22.18 23.86 -5.48
N ILE A 374 21.37 23.06 -4.78
CA ILE A 374 19.96 22.82 -5.10
C ILE A 374 19.01 23.04 -3.92
N TYR A 375 19.49 23.04 -2.67
CA TYR A 375 18.64 23.12 -1.47
C TYR A 375 19.07 24.23 -0.52
N ALA A 376 18.09 24.88 0.12
CA ALA A 376 18.25 25.83 1.22
C ALA A 376 17.47 25.37 2.46
N HIS A 377 17.92 25.77 3.65
CA HIS A 377 17.23 25.48 4.91
C HIS A 377 15.87 26.15 4.93
N TYR A 378 14.80 25.37 5.05
CA TYR A 378 13.44 25.91 5.09
C TYR A 378 13.15 26.48 6.48
N ARG A 379 12.76 27.76 6.50
CA ARG A 379 12.18 28.46 7.65
C ARG A 379 11.11 29.45 7.19
N PRO A 380 10.10 29.75 8.03
CA PRO A 380 9.13 30.80 7.74
C PRO A 380 9.80 32.14 7.44
N GLN A 381 9.59 32.68 6.24
CA GLN A 381 10.29 33.90 5.78
C GLN A 381 9.57 35.21 6.12
N ARG A 382 8.24 35.15 6.37
CA ARG A 382 7.39 36.34 6.56
C ARG A 382 6.76 36.48 7.95
N ILE A 383 6.91 35.49 8.81
CA ILE A 383 6.29 35.52 10.13
C ILE A 383 7.26 35.07 11.21
N GLU A 384 7.10 35.65 12.38
CA GLU A 384 7.74 35.21 13.61
C GLU A 384 6.66 34.90 14.65
N ILE A 385 6.68 33.68 15.18
CA ILE A 385 5.72 33.23 16.18
C ILE A 385 6.43 33.18 17.53
N ALA A 386 6.00 34.02 18.47
CA ALA A 386 6.61 34.10 19.78
C ALA A 386 6.55 32.74 20.51
N GLY A 387 7.70 32.24 20.95
CA GLY A 387 7.81 30.97 21.67
C GLY A 387 7.81 29.70 20.79
N ALA A 388 7.66 29.82 19.47
CA ALA A 388 7.79 28.68 18.57
C ALA A 388 9.24 28.17 18.52
N ARG A 389 9.40 26.85 18.41
CA ARG A 389 10.72 26.22 18.28
C ARG A 389 10.99 25.81 16.84
N GLU A 390 12.27 25.71 16.48
CA GLU A 390 12.67 25.13 15.20
C GLU A 390 12.17 23.69 15.08
N HIS A 391 11.95 23.23 13.85
CA HIS A 391 11.59 21.84 13.63
C HIS A 391 12.77 20.92 14.01
N PRO A 392 12.55 19.83 14.78
CA PRO A 392 13.64 18.99 15.29
C PRO A 392 14.42 18.25 14.19
N THR A 393 13.83 18.12 13.00
CA THR A 393 14.52 17.66 11.79
C THR A 393 14.78 18.85 10.88
N PRO A 394 16.00 19.06 10.36
CA PRO A 394 16.29 20.13 9.40
C PRO A 394 15.38 20.02 8.18
N LEU A 395 14.57 21.05 7.96
CA LEU A 395 13.73 21.15 6.78
C LEU A 395 14.53 21.84 5.67
N VAL A 396 14.29 21.44 4.42
CA VAL A 396 14.91 22.03 3.25
C VAL A 396 13.87 22.30 2.17
N GLU A 397 14.11 23.33 1.39
CA GLU A 397 13.35 23.66 0.18
C GLU A 397 14.32 23.90 -0.99
N SER A 398 13.79 23.94 -2.22
CA SER A 398 14.64 24.24 -3.38
C SER A 398 15.11 25.69 -3.36
N ILE A 399 16.32 25.97 -3.84
CA ILE A 399 16.84 27.35 -3.93
C ILE A 399 15.92 28.26 -4.76
N ALA A 400 15.27 27.72 -5.78
CA ALA A 400 14.31 28.46 -6.60
C ALA A 400 13.05 28.87 -5.85
N MET A 401 12.64 28.11 -4.82
CA MET A 401 11.51 28.49 -3.96
C MET A 401 11.96 29.45 -2.86
N ALA A 402 13.11 29.20 -2.25
CA ALA A 402 13.68 30.07 -1.21
C ALA A 402 13.96 31.50 -1.69
N SER A 403 14.21 31.68 -3.00
CA SER A 403 14.46 32.99 -3.62
C SER A 403 13.19 33.80 -3.88
N VAL A 404 12.01 33.18 -3.83
CA VAL A 404 10.72 33.84 -4.04
C VAL A 404 10.03 33.97 -2.70
N ALA A 405 10.16 35.15 -2.12
CA ALA A 405 9.64 35.37 -0.79
C ALA A 405 8.09 35.38 -0.77
N PRO A 406 7.45 34.70 0.19
CA PRO A 406 6.00 34.67 0.28
C PRO A 406 5.44 36.07 0.57
N PRO A 407 4.19 36.35 0.18
CA PRO A 407 3.53 37.61 0.51
C PRO A 407 3.26 37.76 2.03
N SER A 408 3.21 39.01 2.51
CA SER A 408 3.12 39.31 3.95
C SER A 408 1.71 39.09 4.52
N PRO A 409 1.56 38.38 5.65
CA PRO A 409 0.23 38.03 6.14
C PRO A 409 -0.55 39.16 6.81
N SER A 410 -1.87 39.22 6.54
CA SER A 410 -2.83 40.10 7.23
C SER A 410 -3.25 39.53 8.60
N HIS A 411 -3.35 40.40 9.60
CA HIS A 411 -3.67 40.03 10.99
C HIS A 411 -5.12 39.54 11.19
N GLU A 412 -6.05 39.94 10.33
CA GLU A 412 -7.49 39.66 10.49
C GLU A 412 -7.82 38.16 10.38
N ALA A 413 -7.01 37.39 9.64
CA ALA A 413 -7.18 35.95 9.45
C ALA A 413 -6.65 35.11 10.63
N SER A 414 -5.72 35.65 11.42
CA SER A 414 -5.03 34.88 12.47
C SER A 414 -5.67 34.98 13.85
N GLU A 415 -6.47 36.03 14.10
CA GLU A 415 -7.22 36.20 15.36
C GLU A 415 -8.22 35.07 15.63
N ALA A 416 -8.69 34.38 14.59
CA ALA A 416 -9.59 33.23 14.70
C ALA A 416 -8.88 31.92 15.07
N LEU A 417 -7.56 31.84 14.91
CA LEU A 417 -6.78 30.62 15.16
C LEU A 417 -6.41 30.53 16.64
N ARG A 418 -7.13 29.70 17.39
CA ARG A 418 -6.87 29.45 18.81
C ARG A 418 -6.25 28.08 19.02
N LEU A 419 -5.11 28.04 19.71
CA LEU A 419 -4.37 26.82 20.02
C LEU A 419 -4.13 26.74 21.53
N PRO A 420 -4.07 25.54 22.14
CA PRO A 420 -3.60 25.40 23.51
C PRO A 420 -2.17 25.92 23.64
N ALA A 421 -1.92 26.86 24.57
CA ALA A 421 -0.63 27.54 24.73
C ALA A 421 0.57 26.55 24.84
N ARG A 422 0.36 25.42 25.52
CA ARG A 422 1.36 24.35 25.67
C ARG A 422 1.91 23.82 24.34
N LEU A 423 1.14 23.86 23.24
CA LEU A 423 1.61 23.34 21.96
C LEU A 423 2.75 24.18 21.37
N ILE A 424 2.79 25.46 21.73
CA ILE A 424 3.82 26.42 21.31
C ILE A 424 4.93 26.44 22.37
N GLU A 425 4.58 26.69 23.64
CA GLU A 425 5.54 26.86 24.75
C GLU A 425 6.40 25.61 25.01
N GLU A 426 5.79 24.42 24.96
CA GLU A 426 6.49 23.14 25.16
C GLU A 426 7.15 22.64 23.86
N GLY A 427 6.93 23.32 22.72
CA GLY A 427 7.53 22.99 21.43
C GLY A 427 6.96 21.74 20.76
N HIS A 428 5.72 21.37 21.05
CA HIS A 428 5.05 20.24 20.39
C HIS A 428 4.73 20.52 18.91
N LEU A 429 4.59 21.80 18.54
CA LEU A 429 4.50 22.27 17.17
C LEU A 429 5.69 23.17 16.86
N SER A 430 6.34 22.92 15.73
CA SER A 430 7.42 23.76 15.24
C SER A 430 6.90 25.01 14.52
N GLU A 431 7.78 26.00 14.34
CA GLU A 431 7.50 27.22 13.58
C GLU A 431 6.95 26.94 12.17
N ALA A 432 7.48 25.93 11.46
CA ALA A 432 7.02 25.54 10.12
C ALA A 432 5.62 24.91 10.12
N GLN A 433 5.30 24.14 11.17
CA GLN A 433 3.97 23.53 11.32
C GLN A 433 2.92 24.59 11.69
N LEU A 434 3.31 25.57 12.51
CA LEU A 434 2.45 26.69 12.88
C LEU A 434 2.24 27.63 11.69
N GLU A 435 3.25 27.89 10.87
CA GLU A 435 3.14 28.65 9.61
C GLU A 435 2.13 28.02 8.66
N THR A 436 2.10 26.69 8.53
CA THR A 436 1.11 26.00 7.68
C THR A 436 -0.33 26.28 8.15
N GLY A 437 -0.54 26.42 9.47
CA GLY A 437 -1.82 26.83 10.05
C GLY A 437 -2.22 28.26 9.67
N VAL A 438 -1.27 29.18 9.69
CA VAL A 438 -1.44 30.58 9.23
C VAL A 438 -1.68 30.63 7.70
N GLY A 439 -0.93 29.86 6.92
CA GLY A 439 -0.97 29.78 5.46
C GLY A 439 -2.28 29.20 4.89
N LYS A 440 -2.93 28.25 5.59
CA LYS A 440 -4.21 27.68 5.16
C LYS A 440 -5.37 28.68 5.20
N ILE A 441 -5.32 29.67 6.09
CA ILE A 441 -6.30 30.76 6.15
C ILE A 441 -6.02 31.78 5.03
N TRP A 442 -4.75 31.90 4.64
CA TRP A 442 -4.24 32.74 3.56
C TRP A 442 -4.74 32.36 2.16
N GLY A 443 -4.75 31.08 1.82
CA GLY A 443 -5.22 30.60 0.52
C GLY A 443 -6.70 30.88 0.24
N SER A 444 -7.51 31.13 1.27
CA SER A 444 -8.95 31.41 1.11
C SER A 444 -9.25 32.85 0.65
N LEU A 445 -8.33 33.80 0.85
CA LEU A 445 -8.55 35.22 0.51
C LEU A 445 -8.01 35.58 -0.89
N ILE A 446 -6.92 34.97 -1.33
CA ILE A 446 -6.40 35.15 -2.71
C ILE A 446 -7.39 34.57 -3.73
N CYS A 447 -8.04 33.45 -3.42
CA CYS A 447 -9.04 32.85 -4.29
C CYS A 447 -10.33 33.71 -4.41
N GLY A 448 -10.65 34.53 -3.39
CA GLY A 448 -11.77 35.47 -3.42
C GLY A 448 -11.49 36.74 -4.23
N MET A 449 -10.27 37.27 -4.18
CA MET A 449 -9.92 38.53 -4.87
C MET A 449 -9.64 38.32 -6.37
N MET A 450 -9.19 37.13 -6.76
CA MET A 450 -8.95 36.78 -8.16
C MET A 450 -10.25 36.48 -8.94
N VAL A 451 -11.33 36.10 -8.24
CA VAL A 451 -12.67 35.93 -8.83
C VAL A 451 -13.36 37.29 -9.07
N LEU A 452 -13.12 38.28 -8.20
CA LEU A 452 -13.70 39.63 -8.35
C LEU A 452 -13.03 40.48 -9.44
N LEU A 453 -11.77 40.21 -9.80
CA LEU A 453 -11.09 40.94 -10.88
C LEU A 453 -11.37 40.41 -12.29
N GLN A 454 -12.20 39.36 -12.42
CA GLN A 454 -12.62 38.82 -13.73
C GLN A 454 -14.07 39.18 -14.12
N GLU A 455 -14.89 39.74 -13.23
CA GLU A 455 -16.29 40.12 -13.54
C GLU A 455 -16.47 41.60 -13.96
N ASP A 456 -15.51 42.50 -13.70
CA ASP A 456 -15.60 43.92 -14.08
C ASP A 456 -14.85 44.27 -15.38
N GLY A 457 -15.16 43.54 -16.46
CA GLY A 457 -14.43 43.65 -17.72
C GLY A 457 -15.27 43.63 -18.99
N HIS A 458 -16.53 44.06 -18.98
CA HIS A 458 -17.33 44.28 -20.20
C HIS A 458 -17.98 45.66 -20.23
N GLY A 459 -17.56 46.48 -21.21
CA GLY A 459 -18.36 47.54 -21.83
C GLY A 459 -18.03 48.98 -21.42
N CYS A 460 -17.31 49.71 -22.29
CA CYS A 460 -17.88 50.76 -23.15
C CYS A 460 -16.79 51.63 -23.80
N ALA A 461 -17.08 52.01 -25.06
CA ALA A 461 -16.41 52.95 -25.97
C ALA A 461 -15.17 52.45 -26.72
#